data_AF-A0A947XAA6-F1
#
_entry.id   AF-A0A947XAA6-F1
#
_cell.length_a   1.000
_cell.length_b   1.000
_cell.length_c   1.000
_cell.angle_alpha   90.00
_cell.angle_beta   90.00
_cell.angle_gamma   90.00
#
_symmetry.space_group_name_H-M   'P 1'
#
loop_
_entity.id
_entity.type
_entity.pdbx_description
1 polymer ?
#
loop_
_entity_poly.entity_id
_entity_poly.type
_entity_poly.pdbx_seq_one_letter_code
_entity_poly.pdbx_strand_id
1 'polypeptide(L)'
;MTKINEIELIKEEMATVEKIFLGVVDEIPSFDITDTKILPYGLRAHTRSISWIVEQVITQQAKYHAKRLGIDDVDINLPDTCLHDCVIYKNSKRYFVNVKIHNADGRDNKNDISAVEKLYMQYRENKDYRLIYACFGIRFSNLTISFVRENVHVFSPQFLPIYVNPRNDKIQAFYHHEPEQRSRTQFLQQLREKSRSIILE
;
A
#
# COMPACT_ATOMS: atom_id res chain seq x y z
N MET A 1 4.58 -7.69 -31.37
CA MET A 1 4.63 -7.47 -29.91
C MET A 1 3.37 -8.07 -29.32
N THR A 2 3.51 -9.19 -28.61
CA THR A 2 2.41 -9.85 -27.92
C THR A 2 1.83 -8.87 -26.89
N LYS A 3 0.52 -8.58 -26.95
CA LYS A 3 -0.16 -7.84 -25.88
C LYS A 3 0.09 -8.61 -24.60
N ILE A 4 0.94 -8.08 -23.72
CA ILE A 4 1.09 -8.62 -22.37
C ILE A 4 -0.30 -8.53 -21.73
N ASN A 5 -0.76 -9.64 -21.17
CA ASN A 5 -2.02 -9.69 -20.44
C ASN A 5 -1.91 -8.74 -19.24
N GLU A 6 -2.79 -7.74 -19.14
CA GLU A 6 -2.81 -6.73 -18.05
C GLU A 6 -2.76 -7.39 -16.67
N ILE A 7 -3.45 -8.52 -16.51
CA ILE A 7 -3.47 -9.27 -15.25
C ILE A 7 -2.09 -9.80 -14.87
N GLU A 8 -1.37 -10.37 -15.84
CA GLU A 8 -0.01 -10.89 -15.61
C GLU A 8 0.97 -9.75 -15.34
N LEU A 9 0.84 -8.62 -16.04
CA LEU A 9 1.63 -7.43 -15.74
C LEU A 9 1.43 -6.95 -14.30
N ILE A 10 0.19 -6.88 -13.82
CA ILE A 10 -0.09 -6.47 -12.43
C ILE A 10 0.54 -7.46 -11.44
N LYS A 11 0.47 -8.77 -11.71
CA LYS A 11 1.10 -9.79 -10.86
C LYS A 11 2.62 -9.65 -10.81
N GLU A 12 3.26 -9.44 -11.96
CA GLU A 12 4.71 -9.20 -12.04
C GLU A 12 5.13 -7.94 -11.28
N GLU A 13 4.34 -6.86 -11.41
CA GLU A 13 4.61 -5.61 -10.71
C GLU A 13 4.43 -5.75 -9.19
N MET A 14 3.37 -6.44 -8.74
CA MET A 14 3.16 -6.78 -7.34
C MET A 14 4.33 -7.60 -6.78
N ALA A 15 4.72 -8.69 -7.44
CA ALA A 15 5.85 -9.52 -7.00
C ALA A 15 7.16 -8.72 -6.93
N THR A 16 7.35 -7.76 -7.84
CA THR A 16 8.51 -6.87 -7.81
C THR A 16 8.50 -5.98 -6.57
N VAL A 17 7.36 -5.34 -6.27
CA VAL A 17 7.21 -4.44 -5.11
C VAL A 17 7.33 -5.23 -3.80
N GLU A 18 6.74 -6.41 -3.72
CA GLU A 18 6.84 -7.29 -2.55
C GLU A 18 8.30 -7.65 -2.25
N LYS A 19 9.06 -8.06 -3.27
CA LYS A 19 10.49 -8.37 -3.12
C LYS A 19 11.29 -7.17 -2.61
N ILE A 20 10.99 -5.95 -3.11
CA ILE A 20 11.66 -4.73 -2.66
C ILE A 20 11.38 -4.49 -1.19
N PHE A 21 10.12 -4.58 -0.76
CA PHE A 21 9.76 -4.29 0.62
C PHE A 21 10.13 -5.37 1.63
N LEU A 22 10.17 -6.63 1.21
CA LEU A 22 10.84 -7.68 2.00
C LEU A 22 12.32 -7.33 2.20
N GLY A 23 13.00 -6.84 1.17
CA GLY A 23 14.38 -6.35 1.29
C GLY A 23 14.52 -5.15 2.24
N VAL A 24 13.55 -4.23 2.27
CA VAL A 24 13.53 -3.12 3.24
C VAL A 24 13.44 -3.65 4.66
N VAL A 25 12.51 -4.59 4.92
CA VAL A 25 12.36 -5.21 6.24
C VAL A 25 13.59 -6.02 6.64
N ASP A 26 14.30 -6.61 5.67
CA ASP A 26 15.56 -7.32 5.93
C ASP A 26 16.70 -6.35 6.31
N GLU A 27 16.75 -5.12 5.75
CA GLU A 27 17.74 -4.09 6.11
C GLU A 27 17.41 -3.40 7.45
N ILE A 28 16.12 -3.20 7.76
CA ILE A 28 15.64 -2.56 8.99
C ILE A 28 14.55 -3.40 9.68
N PRO A 29 14.90 -4.52 10.33
CA PRO A 29 13.90 -5.42 10.94
C PRO A 29 13.14 -4.77 12.12
N SER A 30 13.76 -3.79 12.77
CA SER A 30 13.14 -2.98 13.81
C SER A 30 13.80 -1.61 13.91
N PHE A 31 13.12 -0.67 14.54
CA PHE A 31 13.63 0.66 14.84
C PHE A 31 12.97 1.26 16.07
N ASP A 32 13.69 2.15 16.74
CA ASP A 32 13.15 2.96 17.82
C ASP A 32 12.59 4.28 17.25
N ILE A 33 11.39 4.66 17.67
CA ILE A 33 10.77 5.94 17.29
C ILE A 33 11.55 7.12 17.90
N THR A 34 11.99 6.94 19.15
CA THR A 34 12.74 7.89 19.96
C THR A 34 13.35 7.14 21.15
N ASP A 35 13.95 7.85 22.10
CA ASP A 35 14.53 7.26 23.30
C ASP A 35 13.73 7.60 24.59
N THR A 36 14.09 6.91 25.67
CA THR A 36 13.48 7.09 27.00
C THR A 36 13.90 8.38 27.69
N LYS A 37 14.87 9.13 27.17
CA LYS A 37 15.19 10.48 27.68
C LYS A 37 14.14 11.49 27.24
N ILE A 38 13.59 11.30 26.04
CA ILE A 38 12.50 12.12 25.50
C ILE A 38 11.14 11.62 26.01
N LEU A 39 10.89 10.30 25.94
CA LEU A 39 9.64 9.67 26.39
C LEU A 39 9.92 8.60 27.46
N PRO A 40 10.09 8.99 28.75
CA PRO A 40 10.47 8.06 29.82
C PRO A 40 9.41 6.98 30.10
N TYR A 41 8.16 7.26 29.76
CA TYR A 41 7.04 6.29 29.87
C TYR A 41 6.65 5.69 28.51
N GLY A 42 7.48 5.93 27.49
CA GLY A 42 7.24 5.55 26.10
C GLY A 42 6.04 6.22 25.44
N LEU A 43 5.56 5.59 24.37
CA LEU A 43 4.44 6.09 23.57
C LEU A 43 3.25 5.13 23.70
N ARG A 44 2.06 5.69 23.87
CA ARG A 44 0.82 4.88 23.84
C ARG A 44 0.62 4.31 22.44
N ALA A 45 0.17 3.06 22.37
CA ALA A 45 -0.12 2.38 21.11
C ALA A 45 -1.33 3.02 20.40
N HIS A 46 -1.10 4.10 19.66
CA HIS A 46 -2.11 4.77 18.84
C HIS A 46 -1.80 4.50 17.36
N THR A 47 -2.59 3.59 16.77
CA THR A 47 -2.30 3.00 15.46
C THR A 47 -2.04 4.04 14.38
N ARG A 48 -2.81 5.14 14.32
CA ARG A 48 -2.66 6.15 13.26
C ARG A 48 -1.30 6.86 13.30
N SER A 49 -0.82 7.21 14.49
CA SER A 49 0.46 7.92 14.65
C SER A 49 1.63 7.00 14.33
N ILE A 50 1.52 5.74 14.77
CA ILE A 50 2.50 4.70 14.47
C ILE A 50 2.52 4.39 12.96
N SER A 51 1.36 4.27 12.32
CA SER A 51 1.26 4.01 10.88
C SER A 51 2.00 5.05 10.06
N TRP A 52 1.82 6.34 10.36
CA TRP A 52 2.51 7.41 9.64
C TRP A 52 4.04 7.33 9.81
N ILE A 53 4.53 7.12 11.05
CA ILE A 53 5.97 6.99 11.30
C ILE A 53 6.56 5.79 10.54
N VAL A 54 5.85 4.65 10.56
CA VAL A 54 6.29 3.44 9.86
C VAL A 54 6.33 3.63 8.35
N GLU A 55 5.32 4.29 7.76
CA GLU A 55 5.32 4.65 6.35
C GLU A 55 6.54 5.51 5.97
N GLN A 56 6.85 6.52 6.80
CA GLN A 56 8.02 7.37 6.60
C GLN A 56 9.32 6.55 6.66
N VAL A 57 9.44 5.63 7.63
CA VAL A 57 10.61 4.74 7.71
C VAL A 57 10.71 3.83 6.49
N ILE A 58 9.64 3.14 6.09
CA ILE A 58 9.66 2.21 4.95
C ILE A 58 10.08 2.93 3.66
N THR A 59 9.43 4.06 3.37
CA THR A 59 9.66 4.79 2.10
C THR A 59 11.05 5.43 2.06
N GLN A 60 11.53 5.99 3.17
CA GLN A 60 12.88 6.54 3.26
C GLN A 60 13.95 5.45 3.20
N GLN A 61 13.74 4.31 3.86
CA GLN A 61 14.69 3.18 3.82
C GLN A 61 14.74 2.56 2.42
N ALA A 62 13.61 2.47 1.72
CA ALA A 62 13.59 2.07 0.31
C ALA A 62 14.45 3.02 -0.55
N LYS A 63 14.32 4.34 -0.36
CA LYS A 63 15.13 5.35 -1.06
C LYS A 63 16.61 5.26 -0.69
N TYR A 64 16.92 5.20 0.59
CA TYR A 64 18.28 5.20 1.13
C TYR A 64 19.06 3.94 0.70
N HIS A 65 18.39 2.78 0.69
CA HIS A 65 18.98 1.50 0.27
C HIS A 65 18.74 1.17 -1.21
N ALA A 66 18.37 2.13 -2.06
CA ALA A 66 17.97 1.89 -3.46
C ALA A 66 18.94 0.97 -4.23
N LYS A 67 20.25 1.23 -4.12
CA LYS A 67 21.31 0.42 -4.75
C LYS A 67 21.31 -1.04 -4.27
N ARG A 68 21.11 -1.29 -2.97
CA ARG A 68 21.07 -2.66 -2.41
C ARG A 68 19.80 -3.40 -2.81
N LEU A 69 18.69 -2.67 -2.87
CA LEU A 69 17.38 -3.20 -3.28
C LEU A 69 17.26 -3.40 -4.81
N GLY A 70 18.26 -2.95 -5.58
CA GLY A 70 18.26 -3.04 -7.04
C GLY A 70 17.12 -2.22 -7.65
N ILE A 71 16.89 -1.02 -7.13
CA ILE A 71 15.96 -0.01 -7.66
C ILE A 71 16.74 1.26 -8.00
N ASP A 72 16.21 2.04 -8.94
CA ASP A 72 16.87 3.24 -9.47
C ASP A 72 16.68 4.43 -8.52
N ASP A 73 15.45 4.65 -8.06
CA ASP A 73 15.11 5.70 -7.09
C ASP A 73 13.72 5.43 -6.46
N VAL A 74 13.38 6.21 -5.43
CA VAL A 74 12.03 6.31 -4.85
C VAL A 74 11.68 7.79 -4.69
N ASP A 75 10.55 8.21 -5.28
CA ASP A 75 9.96 9.52 -5.02
C ASP A 75 8.97 9.42 -3.85
N ILE A 76 9.18 10.29 -2.85
CA ILE A 76 8.40 10.38 -1.61
C ILE A 76 7.85 11.79 -1.39
N ASN A 77 8.17 12.75 -2.28
CA ASN A 77 7.73 14.14 -2.16
C ASN A 77 6.42 14.33 -2.91
N LEU A 78 5.36 13.69 -2.41
CA LEU A 78 4.06 13.67 -3.05
C LEU A 78 3.08 14.59 -2.32
N PRO A 79 2.10 15.19 -3.04
CA PRO A 79 1.00 15.88 -2.40
C PRO A 79 0.21 14.94 -1.47
N ASP A 80 -0.26 15.44 -0.32
CA ASP A 80 -1.13 14.69 0.61
C ASP A 80 -2.42 14.17 -0.04
N THR A 81 -2.79 14.69 -1.21
CA THR A 81 -3.98 14.28 -1.96
C THR A 81 -3.76 13.05 -2.85
N CYS A 82 -2.51 12.60 -3.01
CA CYS A 82 -2.16 11.41 -3.77
C CYS A 82 -2.79 10.13 -3.21
N LEU A 83 -3.03 9.16 -4.09
CA LEU A 83 -3.51 7.82 -3.72
C LEU A 83 -2.37 6.86 -3.34
N HIS A 84 -1.12 7.27 -3.56
CA HIS A 84 0.10 6.52 -3.31
C HIS A 84 1.03 7.38 -2.45
N ASP A 85 1.82 6.72 -1.60
CA ASP A 85 2.72 7.36 -0.65
C ASP A 85 4.15 7.42 -1.21
N CYS A 86 4.46 6.59 -2.22
CA CYS A 86 5.69 6.72 -3.00
C CYS A 86 5.55 6.22 -4.45
N VAL A 87 6.51 6.60 -5.28
CA VAL A 87 6.74 6.03 -6.61
C VAL A 87 8.12 5.39 -6.64
N ILE A 88 8.18 4.09 -6.86
CA ILE A 88 9.46 3.37 -7.03
C ILE A 88 9.82 3.37 -8.51
N TYR A 89 11.09 3.64 -8.82
CA TYR A 89 11.65 3.58 -10.17
C TYR A 89 12.58 2.38 -10.28
N LYS A 90 12.37 1.52 -11.27
CA LYS A 90 13.26 0.38 -11.55
C LYS A 90 13.22 0.01 -13.02
N ASN A 91 14.37 -0.03 -13.69
CA ASN A 91 14.51 -0.41 -15.10
C ASN A 91 13.56 0.39 -16.01
N SER A 92 13.48 1.71 -15.83
CA SER A 92 12.56 2.62 -16.53
C SER A 92 11.06 2.37 -16.27
N LYS A 93 10.69 1.47 -15.36
CA LYS A 93 9.31 1.28 -14.90
C LYS A 93 9.05 2.10 -13.63
N ARG A 94 7.78 2.45 -13.43
CA ARG A 94 7.28 3.18 -12.26
C ARG A 94 6.25 2.32 -11.54
N TYR A 95 6.37 2.23 -10.22
CA TYR A 95 5.46 1.48 -9.38
C TYR A 95 4.82 2.44 -8.38
N PHE A 96 3.50 2.61 -8.46
CA PHE A 96 2.75 3.50 -7.56
C PHE A 96 2.34 2.70 -6.33
N VAL A 97 2.86 3.06 -5.16
CA VAL A 97 2.69 2.27 -3.95
C VAL A 97 1.97 3.06 -2.87
N ASN A 98 0.96 2.46 -2.26
CA ASN A 98 0.40 2.93 -0.99
C ASN A 98 0.75 1.95 0.14
N VAL A 99 1.30 2.44 1.23
CA VAL A 99 1.74 1.65 2.38
C VAL A 99 0.59 1.55 3.38
N LYS A 100 0.31 0.32 3.84
CA LYS A 100 -0.66 0.02 4.89
C LYS A 100 0.02 -0.66 6.05
N ILE A 101 -0.35 -0.27 7.26
CA ILE A 101 0.23 -0.81 8.48
C ILE A 101 -0.88 -1.44 9.31
N HIS A 102 -0.63 -2.64 9.81
CA HIS A 102 -1.53 -3.31 10.75
C HIS A 102 -0.73 -3.90 11.93
N ASN A 103 -1.40 -4.05 13.07
CA ASN A 103 -0.82 -4.77 14.20
C ASN A 103 -0.81 -6.27 13.89
N ALA A 104 0.38 -6.88 13.91
CA ALA A 104 0.56 -8.29 13.60
C ALA A 104 -0.13 -9.23 14.61
N ASP A 105 -0.28 -8.78 15.85
CA ASP A 105 -0.98 -9.55 16.91
C ASP A 105 -2.47 -9.18 17.00
N GLY A 106 -2.93 -8.28 16.13
CA GLY A 106 -4.32 -7.83 16.06
C GLY A 106 -5.23 -8.84 15.37
N ARG A 107 -6.54 -8.69 15.59
CA ARG A 107 -7.54 -9.41 14.79
C ARG A 107 -7.57 -8.86 13.38
N ASP A 108 -7.77 -9.74 12.41
CA ASP A 108 -8.05 -9.32 11.04
C ASP A 108 -9.44 -8.70 10.96
N ASN A 109 -9.53 -7.56 10.26
CA ASN A 109 -10.75 -6.75 10.16
C ASN A 109 -10.88 -6.22 8.74
N LYS A 110 -12.11 -5.91 8.33
CA LYS A 110 -12.33 -5.14 7.09
C LYS A 110 -11.83 -3.71 7.28
N ASN A 111 -11.00 -3.25 6.36
CA ASN A 111 -10.41 -1.92 6.36
C ASN A 111 -10.98 -1.08 5.22
N ASP A 112 -11.07 0.22 5.44
CA ASP A 112 -11.25 1.19 4.36
C ASP A 112 -9.97 1.23 3.51
N ILE A 113 -10.05 0.84 2.24
CA ILE A 113 -8.88 0.75 1.35
C ILE A 113 -8.66 2.04 0.57
N SER A 114 -9.69 2.50 -0.14
CA SER A 114 -9.66 3.72 -0.96
C SER A 114 -11.03 4.34 -1.08
N ALA A 115 -11.09 5.66 -1.20
CA ALA A 115 -12.27 6.35 -1.74
C ALA A 115 -12.50 5.88 -3.18
N VAL A 116 -13.74 5.51 -3.51
CA VAL A 116 -14.08 4.93 -4.82
C VAL A 116 -13.89 5.97 -5.92
N GLU A 117 -14.44 7.17 -5.75
CA GLU A 117 -14.36 8.25 -6.74
C GLU A 117 -12.91 8.56 -7.14
N LYS A 118 -12.02 8.80 -6.18
CA LYS A 118 -10.61 9.13 -6.45
C LYS A 118 -9.92 8.02 -7.24
N LEU A 119 -10.10 6.76 -6.82
CA LEU A 119 -9.47 5.62 -7.49
C LEU A 119 -10.02 5.44 -8.91
N TYR A 120 -11.34 5.57 -9.07
CA TYR A 120 -12.01 5.49 -10.36
C TYR A 120 -11.48 6.54 -11.33
N MET A 121 -11.43 7.81 -10.91
CA MET A 121 -10.93 8.91 -11.75
C MET A 121 -9.47 8.67 -12.13
N GLN A 122 -8.61 8.31 -11.18
CA GLN A 122 -7.19 8.08 -11.46
C GLN A 122 -6.98 6.94 -12.47
N TYR A 123 -7.69 5.83 -12.30
CA TYR A 123 -7.59 4.68 -13.22
C TYR A 123 -8.20 4.96 -14.60
N ARG A 124 -9.19 5.85 -14.68
CA ARG A 124 -9.81 6.29 -15.94
C ARG A 124 -8.88 7.22 -16.72
N GLU A 125 -8.31 8.22 -16.06
CA GLU A 125 -7.47 9.24 -16.70
C GLU A 125 -6.06 8.72 -17.05
N ASN A 126 -5.48 7.84 -16.22
CA ASN A 126 -4.13 7.33 -16.42
C ASN A 126 -4.10 5.80 -16.60
N LYS A 127 -4.02 5.36 -17.86
CA LYS A 127 -3.98 3.94 -18.25
C LYS A 127 -2.74 3.20 -17.74
N ASP A 128 -1.66 3.92 -17.46
CA ASP A 128 -0.41 3.34 -16.95
C ASP A 128 -0.38 3.31 -15.42
N TYR A 129 -1.37 3.90 -14.74
CA TYR A 129 -1.46 3.91 -13.29
C TYR A 129 -1.99 2.58 -12.75
N ARG A 130 -1.11 1.79 -12.14
CA ARG A 130 -1.42 0.55 -11.44
C ARG A 130 -0.99 0.71 -9.98
N LEU A 131 -1.97 0.96 -9.12
CA LEU A 131 -1.73 1.12 -7.69
C LEU A 131 -1.47 -0.26 -7.06
N ILE A 132 -0.47 -0.31 -6.19
CA ILE A 132 -0.14 -1.46 -5.37
C ILE A 132 -0.21 -1.03 -3.91
N TYR A 133 -1.00 -1.72 -3.11
CA TYR A 133 -0.95 -1.60 -1.66
C TYR A 133 0.14 -2.53 -1.13
N ALA A 134 1.05 -2.00 -0.33
CA ALA A 134 2.06 -2.75 0.40
C ALA A 134 1.69 -2.75 1.88
N CYS A 135 1.32 -3.91 2.40
CA CYS A 135 0.87 -4.10 3.76
C CYS A 135 2.00 -4.62 4.64
N PHE A 136 2.20 -3.98 5.79
CA PHE A 136 3.21 -4.35 6.77
C PHE A 136 2.54 -4.68 8.09
N GLY A 137 2.75 -5.91 8.56
CA GLY A 137 2.47 -6.28 9.94
C GLY A 137 3.59 -5.80 10.85
N ILE A 138 3.24 -5.12 11.93
CA ILE A 138 4.19 -4.65 12.94
C ILE A 138 3.83 -5.13 14.33
N ARG A 139 4.83 -5.25 15.20
CA ARG A 139 4.66 -5.26 16.64
C ARG A 139 5.21 -3.97 17.21
N PHE A 140 4.43 -3.34 18.07
CA PHE A 140 4.82 -2.12 18.76
C PHE A 140 4.98 -2.40 20.25
N SER A 141 6.18 -2.16 20.77
CA SER A 141 6.52 -2.33 22.17
C SER A 141 7.18 -1.06 22.69
N ASN A 142 6.41 -0.27 23.44
CA ASN A 142 6.84 0.96 24.11
C ASN A 142 7.33 2.08 23.17
N LEU A 143 8.57 1.99 22.67
CA LEU A 143 9.17 2.94 21.73
C LEU A 143 9.72 2.25 20.48
N THR A 144 9.75 0.92 20.48
CA THR A 144 10.32 0.11 19.41
C THR A 144 9.20 -0.43 18.53
N ILE A 145 9.39 -0.30 17.23
CA ILE A 145 8.59 -0.95 16.21
C ILE A 145 9.42 -2.07 15.60
N SER A 146 8.86 -3.27 15.54
CA SER A 146 9.46 -4.42 14.86
C SER A 146 8.56 -4.87 13.73
N PHE A 147 9.12 -5.07 12.55
CA PHE A 147 8.39 -5.64 11.43
C PHE A 147 8.24 -7.15 11.60
N VAL A 148 7.06 -7.67 11.26
CA VAL A 148 6.82 -9.11 11.15
C VAL A 148 6.92 -9.46 9.68
N ARG A 149 8.08 -10.00 9.29
CA ARG A 149 8.45 -10.23 7.90
C ARG A 149 7.43 -11.06 7.14
N GLU A 150 6.87 -12.08 7.78
CA GLU A 150 5.88 -13.00 7.21
C GLU A 150 4.52 -12.33 6.97
N ASN A 151 4.28 -11.17 7.58
CA ASN A 151 3.06 -10.39 7.40
C ASN A 151 3.23 -9.28 6.36
N VAL A 152 4.38 -9.19 5.69
CA VAL A 152 4.58 -8.31 4.53
C VAL A 152 3.93 -8.96 3.32
N HIS A 153 2.96 -8.28 2.73
CA HIS A 153 2.30 -8.73 1.51
C HIS A 153 1.83 -7.54 0.69
N VAL A 154 1.49 -7.78 -0.57
CA VAL A 154 1.00 -6.76 -1.48
C VAL A 154 -0.31 -7.17 -2.14
N PHE A 155 -1.09 -6.18 -2.57
CA PHE A 155 -2.23 -6.43 -3.44
C PHE A 155 -2.53 -5.23 -4.34
N SER A 156 -3.22 -5.47 -5.45
CA SER A 156 -3.77 -4.41 -6.29
C SER A 156 -5.24 -4.20 -5.95
N PRO A 157 -5.73 -2.94 -5.85
CA PRO A 157 -7.15 -2.72 -5.61
C PRO A 157 -8.02 -3.29 -6.74
N GLN A 158 -7.46 -3.43 -7.94
CA GLN A 158 -8.15 -4.02 -9.09
C GLN A 158 -8.62 -5.45 -8.81
N PHE A 159 -7.93 -6.19 -7.93
CA PHE A 159 -8.23 -7.59 -7.60
C PHE A 159 -8.94 -7.76 -6.24
N LEU A 160 -9.34 -6.67 -5.58
CA LEU A 160 -10.07 -6.76 -4.31
C LEU A 160 -11.49 -7.28 -4.49
N PRO A 161 -12.06 -8.07 -3.56
CA PRO A 161 -13.50 -8.27 -3.52
C PRO A 161 -14.21 -6.91 -3.34
N ILE A 162 -14.99 -6.48 -4.34
CA ILE A 162 -15.55 -5.12 -4.33
C ILE A 162 -16.78 -5.08 -3.44
N TYR A 163 -16.60 -4.58 -2.22
CA TYR A 163 -17.66 -4.10 -1.36
C TYR A 163 -17.44 -2.61 -1.10
N VAL A 164 -18.44 -1.78 -1.43
CA VAL A 164 -18.41 -0.32 -1.19
C VAL A 164 -19.23 -0.04 0.06
N ASN A 165 -18.62 0.58 1.05
CA ASN A 165 -19.30 0.93 2.29
C ASN A 165 -20.31 2.07 2.03
N PRO A 166 -21.61 1.85 2.24
CA PRO A 166 -22.65 2.85 1.92
C PRO A 166 -22.59 4.11 2.79
N ARG A 167 -21.82 4.10 3.89
CA ARG A 167 -21.67 5.26 4.79
C ARG A 167 -20.63 6.26 4.32
N ASN A 168 -19.55 5.81 3.68
CA ASN A 168 -18.40 6.66 3.35
C ASN A 168 -17.89 6.49 1.92
N ASP A 169 -18.55 5.64 1.12
CA ASP A 169 -18.25 5.37 -0.29
C ASP A 169 -16.78 4.97 -0.55
N LYS A 170 -16.24 4.17 0.37
CA LYS A 170 -14.91 3.56 0.24
C LYS A 170 -15.01 2.07 -0.05
N ILE A 171 -14.03 1.56 -0.79
CA ILE A 171 -13.82 0.12 -0.94
C ILE A 171 -13.41 -0.43 0.43
N GLN A 172 -14.08 -1.48 0.89
CA GLN A 172 -13.79 -2.16 2.14
C GLN A 172 -13.43 -3.62 1.91
N ALA A 173 -12.26 -4.02 2.41
CA ALA A 173 -11.76 -5.39 2.28
C ALA A 173 -10.82 -5.74 3.43
N PHE A 174 -10.59 -7.04 3.64
CA PHE A 174 -9.47 -7.51 4.45
C PHE A 174 -8.17 -7.28 3.68
N TYR A 175 -7.06 -7.04 4.38
CA TYR A 175 -5.76 -6.94 3.72
C TYR A 175 -5.36 -8.29 3.13
N HIS A 176 -5.54 -9.37 3.90
CA HIS A 176 -5.44 -10.74 3.41
C HIS A 176 -6.76 -11.16 2.78
N HIS A 177 -6.76 -11.43 1.49
CA HIS A 177 -7.94 -11.86 0.74
C HIS A 177 -7.52 -12.69 -0.47
N GLU A 178 -8.44 -13.52 -0.95
CA GLU A 178 -8.27 -14.19 -2.24
C GLU A 178 -8.46 -13.18 -3.38
N PRO A 179 -7.49 -13.06 -4.31
CA PRO A 179 -7.56 -12.07 -5.38
C PRO A 179 -8.58 -12.47 -6.45
N GLU A 180 -9.52 -11.57 -6.74
CA GLU A 180 -10.49 -11.70 -7.83
C GLU A 180 -9.95 -11.06 -9.11
N GLN A 181 -9.29 -11.88 -9.94
CA GLN A 181 -8.65 -11.42 -11.18
C GLN A 181 -9.67 -10.84 -12.16
N ARG A 182 -9.46 -9.60 -12.60
CA ARG A 182 -10.33 -8.90 -13.54
C ARG A 182 -9.57 -7.83 -14.31
N SER A 183 -10.06 -7.49 -15.50
CA SER A 183 -9.55 -6.37 -16.28
C SER A 183 -9.88 -5.02 -15.62
N ARG A 184 -9.13 -3.97 -15.98
CA ARG A 184 -9.44 -2.61 -15.53
C ARG A 184 -10.85 -2.17 -15.93
N THR A 185 -11.31 -2.52 -17.12
CA THR A 185 -12.67 -2.20 -17.59
C THR A 185 -13.73 -2.79 -16.66
N GLN A 186 -13.60 -4.08 -16.32
CA GLN A 186 -14.52 -4.76 -15.39
C GLN A 186 -14.45 -4.14 -13.99
N PHE A 187 -13.25 -3.82 -13.52
CA PHE A 187 -13.06 -3.17 -12.22
C PHE A 187 -13.76 -1.80 -12.15
N LEU A 188 -13.53 -0.94 -13.14
CA LEU A 188 -14.16 0.39 -13.22
C LEU A 188 -15.69 0.28 -13.35
N GLN A 189 -16.20 -0.68 -14.12
CA GLN A 189 -17.63 -0.93 -14.22
C GLN A 189 -18.23 -1.29 -12.86
N GLN A 190 -17.63 -2.23 -12.12
CA GLN A 190 -18.14 -2.62 -10.80
C GLN A 190 -18.05 -1.49 -9.77
N LEU A 191 -17.01 -0.65 -9.82
CA LEU A 191 -16.94 0.54 -8.97
C LEU A 191 -18.10 1.50 -9.27
N ARG A 192 -18.35 1.76 -10.57
CA ARG A 192 -19.44 2.62 -11.04
C ARG A 192 -20.81 2.12 -10.60
N GLU A 193 -21.06 0.81 -10.69
CA GLU A 193 -22.35 0.21 -10.32
C GLU A 193 -22.61 0.21 -8.80
N LYS A 194 -21.56 0.18 -7.97
CA LYS A 194 -21.68 0.03 -6.51
C LYS A 194 -21.48 1.35 -5.73
N SER A 195 -20.90 2.37 -6.35
CA SER A 195 -20.65 3.67 -5.73
C SER A 195 -21.82 4.63 -5.93
N ARG A 196 -22.05 5.48 -4.92
CA ARG A 196 -22.99 6.61 -5.02
C ARG A 196 -22.33 7.90 -5.50
N SER A 197 -21.00 7.98 -5.42
CA SER A 197 -20.22 9.17 -5.76
C SER A 197 -19.89 9.26 -7.25
N ILE A 198 -20.00 8.16 -8.00
CA ILE A 198 -19.81 8.16 -9.45
C ILE A 198 -21.15 8.53 -10.10
N ILE A 199 -21.39 9.82 -10.29
CA ILE A 199 -22.58 10.33 -10.99
C ILE A 199 -22.44 10.03 -12.47
N LEU A 200 -23.47 9.39 -13.04
CA LEU A 200 -23.59 9.17 -14.48
C LEU A 200 -24.04 10.50 -15.10
N GLU A 201 -23.21 11.10 -15.95
CA GLU A 201 -23.73 12.00 -17.00
C GLU A 201 -24.55 11.18 -18.02
#